data_AF-A0A538ELU3-F1
#
_entry.id   AF-A0A538ELU3-F1
#
_cell.length_a   1.000
_cell.length_b   1.000
_cell.length_c   1.000
_cell.angle_alpha   90.00
_cell.angle_beta   90.00
_cell.angle_gamma   90.00
#
_symmetry.space_group_name_H-M   'P 1'
#
loop_
_entity.id
_entity.type
_entity.pdbx_description
1 polymer ?
#
loop_
_entity_poly.entity_id
_entity_poly.type
_entity_poly.pdbx_seq_one_letter_code
_entity_poly.pdbx_strand_id
1 'polypeptide(L)'
;DAGAGVLHIVKNYTGDVLNFQMAAELAADDGVRVEAVVVNDDVAVENSTWTAGRRGTGATVFVEKIVGAAAERGADLATAVALGREVNERSRSFGVALSACTVPAAGKPGFELAEDEIELGVGIHGEPGRARGQLVSAREIAGIALDAINDDMPLSGQVLVMVNGLGGTPLIELYVVYAAVAQWLSGHGVSIARSLVGNYITSLEMAGCSITVCQLTPQLTELWDAPVETPALRWGR
;
A
#
# COMPACT_ATOMS: atom_id res chain seq x y z
N ASP A 1 10.36 -25.02 -0.56
CA ASP A 1 9.48 -25.23 -1.72
C ASP A 1 8.62 -26.46 -1.46
N ALA A 2 7.31 -26.39 -1.74
CA ALA A 2 6.38 -27.53 -1.68
C ALA A 2 6.21 -28.23 -3.06
N GLY A 3 7.00 -27.83 -4.06
CA GLY A 3 7.01 -28.39 -5.42
C GLY A 3 6.04 -27.69 -6.39
N ALA A 4 5.41 -26.58 -5.96
CA ALA A 4 4.48 -25.80 -6.76
C ALA A 4 5.06 -24.44 -7.23
N GLY A 5 6.34 -24.18 -6.92
CA GLY A 5 7.01 -22.91 -7.17
C GLY A 5 6.76 -21.88 -6.08
N VAL A 6 7.44 -20.74 -6.20
CA VAL A 6 7.46 -19.66 -5.20
C VAL A 6 7.13 -18.33 -5.86
N LEU A 7 6.26 -17.56 -5.23
CA LEU A 7 5.96 -16.18 -5.61
C LEU A 7 6.60 -15.20 -4.65
N HIS A 8 7.45 -14.31 -5.15
CA HIS A 8 7.93 -13.14 -4.44
C HIS A 8 6.98 -11.96 -4.67
N ILE A 9 6.42 -11.40 -3.60
CA ILE A 9 5.73 -10.10 -3.63
C ILE A 9 6.73 -9.08 -3.13
N VAL A 10 7.18 -8.18 -4.01
CA VAL A 10 8.32 -7.29 -3.75
C VAL A 10 7.84 -5.84 -3.83
N LYS A 11 8.08 -5.05 -2.78
CA LYS A 11 7.83 -3.60 -2.85
C LYS A 11 8.88 -2.96 -3.76
N ASN A 12 8.49 -1.99 -4.58
CA ASN A 12 9.42 -1.37 -5.53
C ASN A 12 10.38 -0.39 -4.84
N TYR A 13 11.40 -0.95 -4.19
CA TYR A 13 12.57 -0.27 -3.67
C TYR A 13 13.81 -0.89 -4.32
N THR A 14 14.78 -0.06 -4.72
CA THR A 14 15.98 -0.52 -5.45
C THR A 14 16.70 -1.64 -4.71
N GLY A 15 16.87 -1.50 -3.38
CA GLY A 15 17.47 -2.55 -2.56
C GLY A 15 16.64 -3.84 -2.56
N ASP A 16 15.32 -3.75 -2.39
CA ASP A 16 14.41 -4.90 -2.37
C ASP A 16 14.45 -5.63 -3.73
N VAL A 17 14.26 -4.90 -4.83
CA VAL A 17 14.24 -5.49 -6.17
C VAL A 17 15.54 -6.21 -6.48
N LEU A 18 16.70 -5.60 -6.23
CA LEU A 18 18.00 -6.21 -6.49
C LEU A 18 18.23 -7.47 -5.65
N ASN A 19 17.92 -7.42 -4.34
CA ASN A 19 18.14 -8.56 -3.45
C ASN A 19 17.17 -9.72 -3.75
N PHE A 20 15.91 -9.43 -4.03
CA PHE A 20 14.93 -10.48 -4.37
C PHE A 20 15.17 -11.09 -5.75
N GLN A 21 15.71 -10.32 -6.72
CA GLN A 21 16.18 -10.85 -8.00
C GLN A 21 17.35 -11.81 -7.80
N MET A 22 18.37 -11.40 -7.06
CA MET A 22 19.52 -12.27 -6.74
C MET A 22 19.08 -13.54 -5.98
N ALA A 23 18.15 -13.42 -5.04
CA ALA A 23 17.60 -14.58 -4.33
C ALA A 23 16.83 -15.54 -5.26
N ALA A 24 16.10 -15.02 -6.24
CA ALA A 24 15.41 -15.83 -7.24
C ALA A 24 16.39 -16.56 -8.17
N GLU A 25 17.49 -15.92 -8.57
CA GLU A 25 18.55 -16.54 -9.37
C GLU A 25 19.21 -17.69 -8.58
N LEU A 26 19.59 -17.46 -7.32
CA LEU A 26 20.16 -18.50 -6.45
C LEU A 26 19.19 -19.67 -6.24
N ALA A 27 17.89 -19.40 -6.07
CA ALA A 27 16.89 -20.45 -5.93
C ALA A 27 16.70 -21.24 -7.25
N ALA A 28 16.83 -20.58 -8.39
CA ALA A 28 16.76 -21.24 -9.70
C ALA A 28 17.94 -22.19 -9.94
N ASP A 29 19.14 -21.85 -9.45
CA ASP A 29 20.30 -22.75 -9.46
C ASP A 29 20.04 -24.06 -8.67
N ASP A 30 19.20 -23.98 -7.63
CA ASP A 30 18.73 -25.12 -6.83
C ASP A 30 17.47 -25.80 -7.42
N GLY A 31 17.03 -25.40 -8.61
CA GLY A 31 15.87 -25.97 -9.31
C GLY A 31 14.50 -25.49 -8.80
N VAL A 32 14.46 -24.44 -7.97
CA VAL A 32 13.22 -23.85 -7.47
C VAL A 32 12.73 -22.79 -8.46
N ARG A 33 11.52 -22.97 -8.99
CA ARG A 33 10.89 -21.96 -9.84
C ARG A 33 10.39 -20.79 -8.99
N VAL A 34 10.95 -19.61 -9.24
CA VAL A 34 10.55 -18.36 -8.58
C VAL A 34 10.02 -17.36 -9.61
N GLU A 35 8.88 -16.74 -9.31
CA GLU A 35 8.34 -15.61 -10.07
C GLU A 35 8.15 -14.41 -9.12
N ALA A 36 8.03 -13.20 -9.68
CA ALA A 36 7.87 -11.99 -8.88
C ALA A 36 6.71 -11.10 -9.35
N VAL A 37 6.04 -10.49 -8.37
CA VAL A 37 5.14 -9.34 -8.54
C VAL A 37 5.77 -8.16 -7.83
N VAL A 38 6.14 -7.14 -8.58
CA VAL A 38 6.68 -5.89 -8.03
C VAL A 38 5.53 -4.90 -7.83
N VAL A 39 5.34 -4.46 -6.59
CA VAL A 39 4.26 -3.54 -6.19
C VAL A 39 4.78 -2.10 -6.24
N ASN A 40 4.09 -1.23 -6.97
CA ASN A 40 4.53 0.14 -7.28
C ASN A 40 3.35 1.14 -7.30
N ASP A 41 2.49 1.05 -6.30
CA ASP A 41 1.18 1.71 -6.21
C ASP A 41 1.23 3.19 -5.77
N ASP A 42 2.34 3.68 -5.25
CA ASP A 42 2.43 5.06 -4.75
C ASP A 42 2.46 6.09 -5.88
N VAL A 43 1.43 6.94 -5.96
CA VAL A 43 1.28 7.98 -7.01
C VAL A 43 1.97 9.30 -6.68
N ALA A 44 2.60 9.43 -5.51
CA ALA A 44 3.14 10.71 -5.09
C ALA A 44 4.35 11.17 -5.92
N VAL A 45 5.25 10.25 -6.28
CA VAL A 45 6.54 10.57 -6.90
C VAL A 45 6.91 9.54 -7.95
N GLU A 46 7.46 10.01 -9.08
CA GLU A 46 8.12 9.18 -10.08
C GLU A 46 9.64 9.36 -9.96
N ASN A 47 10.32 8.32 -9.47
CA ASN A 47 11.73 8.27 -9.03
C ASN A 47 11.99 9.00 -7.70
N SER A 48 12.28 8.21 -6.64
CA SER A 48 12.56 8.71 -5.29
C SER A 48 13.97 8.31 -4.82
N THR A 49 14.37 8.72 -3.62
CA THR A 49 15.71 8.48 -3.05
C THR A 49 16.17 7.02 -3.14
N TRP A 50 15.25 6.07 -3.00
CA TRP A 50 15.55 4.63 -2.98
C TRP A 50 14.83 3.83 -4.07
N THR A 51 14.21 4.49 -5.06
CA THR A 51 13.35 3.81 -6.04
C THR A 51 13.50 4.43 -7.42
N ALA A 52 13.69 3.57 -8.43
CA ALA A 52 13.41 3.90 -9.83
C ALA A 52 11.93 3.61 -10.14
N GLY A 53 11.21 4.59 -10.70
CA GLY A 53 9.75 4.54 -10.83
C GLY A 53 9.02 4.87 -9.53
N ARG A 54 7.84 4.26 -9.33
CA ARG A 54 6.97 4.48 -8.17
C ARG A 54 7.28 3.54 -7.01
N ARG A 55 7.11 4.00 -5.78
CA ARG A 55 7.32 3.19 -4.56
C ARG A 55 6.20 2.15 -4.38
N GLY A 56 6.51 1.05 -3.72
CA GLY A 56 5.53 0.06 -3.27
C GLY A 56 5.12 0.30 -1.82
N THR A 57 3.84 0.52 -1.58
CA THR A 57 3.28 0.88 -0.26
C THR A 57 2.03 0.04 0.04
N GLY A 58 0.88 0.66 0.23
CA GLY A 58 -0.36 0.08 0.75
C GLY A 58 -0.91 -1.10 -0.05
N ALA A 59 -0.81 -1.08 -1.38
CA ALA A 59 -1.34 -2.13 -2.23
C ALA A 59 -0.65 -3.49 -1.99
N THR A 60 0.53 -3.51 -1.37
CA THR A 60 1.23 -4.74 -1.01
C THR A 60 0.35 -5.63 -0.14
N VAL A 61 -0.36 -5.06 0.84
CA VAL A 61 -1.29 -5.81 1.70
C VAL A 61 -2.45 -6.41 0.90
N PHE A 62 -2.92 -5.70 -0.14
CA PHE A 62 -3.98 -6.19 -1.02
C PHE A 62 -3.50 -7.35 -1.87
N VAL A 63 -2.30 -7.24 -2.46
CA VAL A 63 -1.67 -8.32 -3.25
C VAL A 63 -1.46 -9.54 -2.36
N GLU A 64 -0.87 -9.36 -1.18
CA GLU A 64 -0.63 -10.45 -0.21
C GLU A 64 -1.92 -11.17 0.17
N LYS A 65 -2.99 -10.44 0.53
CA LYS A 65 -4.26 -11.06 0.94
C LYS A 65 -4.98 -11.75 -0.22
N ILE A 66 -5.10 -11.09 -1.37
CA ILE A 66 -5.89 -11.60 -2.50
C ILE A 66 -5.17 -12.77 -3.17
N VAL A 67 -3.87 -12.66 -3.40
CA VAL A 67 -3.07 -13.74 -3.98
C VAL A 67 -2.92 -14.89 -2.99
N GLY A 68 -2.74 -14.61 -1.70
CA GLY A 68 -2.72 -15.64 -0.65
C GLY A 68 -4.00 -16.46 -0.62
N ALA A 69 -5.16 -15.82 -0.76
CA ALA A 69 -6.44 -16.53 -0.87
C ALA A 69 -6.55 -17.39 -2.13
N ALA A 70 -6.02 -16.93 -3.27
CA ALA A 70 -5.99 -17.72 -4.50
C ALA A 70 -5.05 -18.93 -4.37
N ALA A 71 -3.87 -18.74 -3.77
CA ALA A 71 -2.91 -19.81 -3.51
C ALA A 71 -3.49 -20.89 -2.58
N GLU A 72 -4.19 -20.48 -1.51
CA GLU A 72 -4.89 -21.40 -0.59
C GLU A 72 -5.97 -22.24 -1.32
N ARG A 73 -6.60 -21.66 -2.34
CA ARG A 73 -7.57 -22.37 -3.20
C ARG A 73 -6.91 -23.28 -4.26
N GLY A 74 -5.58 -23.36 -4.27
CA GLY A 74 -4.83 -24.19 -5.20
C GLY A 74 -4.54 -23.54 -6.55
N ALA A 75 -4.59 -22.21 -6.66
CA ALA A 75 -4.13 -21.52 -7.86
C ALA A 75 -2.65 -21.83 -8.12
N ASP A 76 -2.31 -22.08 -9.39
CA ASP A 76 -0.92 -22.28 -9.79
C ASP A 76 -0.11 -20.98 -9.76
N LEU A 77 1.22 -21.10 -9.83
CA LEU A 77 2.12 -19.95 -9.77
C LEU A 77 1.82 -18.90 -10.85
N ALA A 78 1.48 -19.34 -12.06
CA ALA A 78 1.19 -18.42 -13.17
C ALA A 78 -0.08 -17.59 -12.89
N THR A 79 -1.12 -18.23 -12.36
CA THR A 79 -2.36 -17.57 -11.95
C THR A 79 -2.11 -16.61 -10.79
N ALA A 80 -1.31 -17.01 -9.80
CA ALA A 80 -0.94 -16.15 -8.67
C ALA A 80 -0.18 -14.89 -9.12
N VAL A 81 0.76 -15.03 -10.07
CA VAL A 81 1.48 -13.89 -10.67
C VAL A 81 0.54 -12.96 -11.42
N ALA A 82 -0.31 -13.51 -12.29
CA ALA A 82 -1.25 -12.71 -13.09
C ALA A 82 -2.21 -11.92 -12.20
N LEU A 83 -2.77 -12.58 -11.18
CA LEU A 83 -3.64 -11.96 -10.20
C LEU A 83 -2.93 -10.87 -9.38
N GLY A 84 -1.69 -11.12 -8.95
CA GLY A 84 -0.92 -10.12 -8.22
C GLY A 84 -0.63 -8.87 -9.05
N ARG A 85 -0.33 -9.05 -10.35
CA ARG A 85 -0.17 -7.93 -11.30
C ARG A 85 -1.49 -7.17 -11.49
N GLU A 86 -2.61 -7.87 -11.64
CA GLU A 86 -3.92 -7.23 -11.74
C GLU A 86 -4.24 -6.39 -10.49
N VAL A 87 -4.04 -6.94 -9.29
CA VAL A 87 -4.29 -6.20 -8.04
C VAL A 87 -3.41 -4.96 -7.97
N ASN A 88 -2.12 -5.07 -8.31
CA ASN A 88 -1.21 -3.93 -8.33
C ASN A 88 -1.64 -2.85 -9.36
N GLU A 89 -1.97 -3.25 -10.58
CA GLU A 89 -2.41 -2.33 -11.64
C GLU A 89 -3.69 -1.59 -11.27
N ARG A 90 -4.58 -2.24 -10.52
CA ARG A 90 -5.87 -1.68 -10.07
C ARG A 90 -5.80 -0.95 -8.73
N SER A 91 -4.61 -0.80 -8.15
CA SER A 91 -4.42 -0.17 -6.84
C SER A 91 -3.52 1.05 -6.91
N ARG A 92 -3.85 2.09 -6.16
CA ARG A 92 -3.02 3.30 -5.97
C ARG A 92 -3.02 3.76 -4.53
N SER A 93 -1.91 4.34 -4.11
CA SER A 93 -1.70 4.86 -2.76
C SER A 93 -1.16 6.28 -2.75
N PHE A 94 -1.49 7.02 -1.70
CA PHE A 94 -0.87 8.31 -1.39
C PHE A 94 -0.70 8.47 0.13
N GLY A 95 0.51 8.82 0.56
CA GLY A 95 0.87 9.01 1.97
C GLY A 95 0.99 10.49 2.37
N VAL A 96 0.70 10.82 3.63
CA VAL A 96 0.95 12.15 4.21
C VAL A 96 1.55 11.98 5.60
N ALA A 97 2.63 12.71 5.89
CA ALA A 97 3.24 12.78 7.21
C ALA A 97 3.01 14.15 7.87
N LEU A 98 2.73 14.10 9.17
CA LEU A 98 2.68 15.24 10.09
C LEU A 98 3.97 15.34 10.92
N SER A 99 4.70 14.24 11.04
CA SER A 99 6.04 14.21 11.65
C SER A 99 6.90 13.17 10.93
N ALA A 100 8.21 13.27 11.04
CA ALA A 100 9.11 12.20 10.62
C ALA A 100 9.11 11.03 11.62
N CYS A 101 9.68 9.90 11.19
CA CYS A 101 10.14 8.83 12.07
C CYS A 101 11.64 8.96 12.38
N THR A 102 12.06 8.32 13.47
CA THR A 102 13.45 8.21 13.90
C THR A 102 13.92 6.76 13.76
N VAL A 103 14.82 6.52 12.80
CA VAL A 103 15.52 5.23 12.75
C VAL A 103 16.41 5.12 13.99
N PRO A 104 16.27 4.08 14.85
CA PRO A 104 16.98 4.01 16.13
C PRO A 104 18.51 4.11 16.00
N ALA A 105 19.08 3.55 14.93
CA ALA A 105 20.52 3.63 14.65
C ALA A 105 20.99 5.04 14.26
N ALA A 106 20.13 5.86 13.67
CA ALA A 106 20.46 7.24 13.31
C ALA A 106 20.33 8.21 14.51
N GLY A 107 19.46 7.89 15.48
CA GLY A 107 19.28 8.67 16.71
C GLY A 107 18.67 10.07 16.51
N LYS A 108 18.20 10.39 15.31
CA LYS A 108 17.56 11.67 14.95
C LYS A 108 16.46 11.45 13.91
N PRO A 109 15.46 12.34 13.82
CA PRO A 109 14.41 12.27 12.81
C PRO A 109 14.95 12.23 11.37
N GLY A 110 14.28 11.51 10.48
CA GLY A 110 14.66 11.40 9.07
C GLY A 110 14.53 12.73 8.30
N PHE A 111 13.62 13.59 8.74
CA PHE A 111 13.43 14.96 8.25
C PHE A 111 12.77 15.81 9.34
N GLU A 112 12.74 17.13 9.14
CA GLU A 112 12.08 18.09 10.03
C GLU A 112 10.95 18.81 9.27
N LEU A 113 9.83 19.00 9.98
CA LEU A 113 8.67 19.80 9.59
C LEU A 113 8.41 20.83 10.69
N ALA A 114 7.95 22.02 10.32
CA ALA A 114 7.40 22.97 11.28
C ALA A 114 6.06 22.46 11.86
N GLU A 115 5.61 23.04 12.98
CA GLU A 115 4.35 22.62 13.65
C GLU A 115 3.10 22.73 12.75
N ASP A 116 3.14 23.63 11.78
CA ASP A 116 2.09 23.90 10.79
C ASP A 116 2.42 23.34 9.41
N GLU A 117 3.39 22.43 9.29
CA GLU A 117 3.84 21.86 8.02
C GLU A 117 3.53 20.36 7.93
N ILE A 118 3.20 19.90 6.72
CA ILE A 118 2.97 18.49 6.39
C ILE A 118 3.78 18.10 5.16
N GLU A 119 4.20 16.84 5.10
CA GLU A 119 4.87 16.25 3.94
C GLU A 119 3.83 15.46 3.12
N LEU A 120 3.50 15.97 1.94
CA LEU A 120 2.54 15.37 1.01
C LEU A 120 3.24 14.36 0.11
N GLY A 121 2.79 13.13 0.13
CA GLY A 121 3.35 12.04 -0.66
C GLY A 121 4.56 11.37 -0.02
N VAL A 122 4.67 11.35 1.31
CA VAL A 122 5.78 10.72 2.03
C VAL A 122 5.88 9.21 1.74
N GLY A 123 7.11 8.67 1.71
CA GLY A 123 7.35 7.23 1.61
C GLY A 123 7.40 6.53 2.98
N ILE A 124 7.37 5.19 2.98
CA ILE A 124 7.36 4.39 4.23
C ILE A 124 8.72 4.28 4.93
N HIS A 125 9.81 4.81 4.34
CA HIS A 125 11.10 4.93 5.01
C HIS A 125 11.46 6.39 5.33
N GLY A 126 10.47 7.29 5.30
CA GLY A 126 10.67 8.72 5.52
C GLY A 126 11.33 9.43 4.35
N GLU A 127 11.25 8.85 3.14
CA GLU A 127 11.69 9.53 1.93
C GLU A 127 10.84 10.79 1.70
N PRO A 128 11.46 11.90 1.22
CA PRO A 128 10.73 13.10 0.85
C PRO A 128 9.56 12.78 -0.07
N GLY A 129 8.47 13.51 0.15
CA GLY A 129 7.29 13.41 -0.66
C GLY A 129 7.36 14.27 -1.91
N ARG A 130 6.19 14.48 -2.50
CA ARG A 130 5.99 15.32 -3.67
C ARG A 130 6.23 16.80 -3.35
N ALA A 131 5.77 17.23 -2.18
CA ALA A 131 5.82 18.61 -1.74
C ALA A 131 5.62 18.70 -0.23
N ARG A 132 6.09 19.80 0.35
CA ARG A 132 5.65 20.26 1.66
C ARG A 132 4.50 21.23 1.51
N GLY A 133 3.58 21.17 2.46
CA GLY A 133 2.40 22.02 2.50
C GLY A 133 2.09 22.47 3.92
N GLN A 134 1.17 23.40 4.04
CA GLN A 134 0.62 23.79 5.33
C GLN A 134 -0.29 22.68 5.86
N LEU A 135 -0.35 22.54 7.18
CA LEU A 135 -1.29 21.65 7.86
C LEU A 135 -2.72 22.10 7.54
N VAL A 136 -3.48 21.19 6.95
CA VAL A 136 -4.86 21.39 6.54
C VAL A 136 -5.77 20.37 7.22
N SER A 137 -7.09 20.53 7.07
CA SER A 137 -8.04 19.62 7.68
C SER A 137 -7.92 18.20 7.11
N ALA A 138 -8.35 17.19 7.88
CA ALA A 138 -8.42 15.80 7.41
C ALA A 138 -9.24 15.65 6.10
N ARG A 139 -10.24 16.52 5.88
CA ARG A 139 -11.01 16.56 4.63
C ARG A 139 -10.14 16.99 3.45
N GLU A 140 -9.33 18.03 3.62
CA GLU A 140 -8.42 18.51 2.59
C GLU A 140 -7.30 17.50 2.32
N ILE A 141 -6.75 16.87 3.36
CA ILE A 141 -5.78 15.77 3.22
C ILE A 141 -6.37 14.63 2.37
N ALA A 142 -7.58 14.17 2.70
CA ALA A 142 -8.27 13.13 1.94
C ALA A 142 -8.54 13.54 0.49
N GLY A 143 -8.94 14.80 0.26
CA GLY A 143 -9.13 15.36 -1.08
C GLY A 143 -7.84 15.33 -1.90
N ILE A 144 -6.74 15.87 -1.37
CA ILE A 144 -5.43 15.87 -2.04
C ILE A 144 -4.99 14.45 -2.43
N ALA A 145 -5.13 13.51 -1.50
CA ALA A 145 -4.76 12.11 -1.73
C ALA A 145 -5.63 11.45 -2.81
N LEU A 146 -6.95 11.63 -2.73
CA LEU A 146 -7.89 11.00 -3.67
C LEU A 146 -7.88 11.66 -5.04
N ASP A 147 -7.66 12.96 -5.12
CA ASP A 147 -7.48 13.67 -6.39
C ASP A 147 -6.23 13.12 -7.10
N ALA A 148 -5.09 13.00 -6.40
CA ALA A 148 -3.87 12.40 -6.96
C ALA A 148 -4.07 10.94 -7.41
N ILE A 149 -4.79 10.14 -6.61
CA ILE A 149 -5.12 8.76 -6.96
C ILE A 149 -6.02 8.70 -8.20
N ASN A 150 -7.03 9.58 -8.28
CA ASN A 150 -8.01 9.59 -9.37
C ASN A 150 -7.44 10.16 -10.67
N ASP A 151 -6.53 11.14 -10.60
CA ASP A 151 -5.82 11.66 -11.75
C ASP A 151 -4.96 10.58 -12.41
N ASP A 152 -4.35 9.71 -11.61
CA ASP A 152 -3.54 8.61 -12.10
C ASP A 152 -4.36 7.38 -12.54
N MET A 153 -5.39 7.04 -11.77
CA MET A 153 -6.29 5.92 -12.01
C MET A 153 -7.73 6.38 -11.73
N PRO A 154 -8.47 6.85 -12.77
CA PRO A 154 -9.83 7.34 -12.62
C PRO A 154 -10.71 6.34 -11.87
N LEU A 155 -11.21 6.77 -10.70
CA LEU A 155 -11.93 5.92 -9.78
C LEU A 155 -13.38 5.73 -10.23
N SER A 156 -13.86 4.49 -10.18
CA SER A 156 -15.22 4.13 -10.60
C SER A 156 -15.66 2.83 -9.95
N GLY A 157 -16.97 2.59 -9.94
CA GLY A 157 -17.55 1.32 -9.51
C GLY A 157 -17.36 1.04 -8.02
N GLN A 158 -16.98 -0.20 -7.71
CA GLN A 158 -16.78 -0.70 -6.35
C GLN A 158 -15.29 -0.72 -6.01
N VAL A 159 -14.92 -0.20 -4.84
CA VAL A 159 -13.52 -0.15 -4.39
C VAL A 159 -13.31 -0.79 -3.02
N LEU A 160 -12.11 -1.32 -2.83
CA LEU A 160 -11.52 -1.62 -1.52
C LEU A 160 -10.67 -0.41 -1.11
N VAL A 161 -10.90 0.11 0.10
CA VAL A 161 -10.16 1.27 0.65
C VAL A 161 -9.42 0.88 1.91
N MET A 162 -8.13 1.25 1.99
CA MET A 162 -7.38 1.19 3.24
C MET A 162 -6.98 2.60 3.67
N VAL A 163 -7.40 2.99 4.87
CA VAL A 163 -6.85 4.16 5.58
C VAL A 163 -5.86 3.63 6.60
N ASN A 164 -4.59 3.74 6.24
CA ASN A 164 -3.48 3.18 6.99
C ASN A 164 -2.79 4.26 7.82
N GLY A 165 -2.61 4.05 9.12
CA GLY A 165 -1.76 4.91 9.94
C GLY A 165 -0.29 4.56 9.76
N LEU A 166 0.56 5.58 9.70
CA LEU A 166 2.02 5.40 9.52
C LEU A 166 2.75 5.09 10.83
N GLY A 167 2.03 4.94 11.95
CA GLY A 167 2.59 4.58 13.24
C GLY A 167 2.00 5.40 14.38
N GLY A 168 2.28 6.70 14.38
CA GLY A 168 1.97 7.62 15.46
C GLY A 168 0.54 8.18 15.48
N THR A 169 -0.28 7.89 14.47
CA THR A 169 -1.64 8.44 14.36
C THR A 169 -2.65 7.65 15.20
N PRO A 170 -3.42 8.28 16.10
CA PRO A 170 -4.48 7.63 16.85
C PRO A 170 -5.54 6.99 15.94
N LEU A 171 -6.03 5.80 16.31
CA LEU A 171 -7.07 5.09 15.53
C LEU A 171 -8.33 5.93 15.32
N ILE A 172 -8.72 6.74 16.31
CA ILE A 172 -9.88 7.64 16.18
C ILE A 172 -9.69 8.69 15.07
N GLU A 173 -8.48 9.20 14.87
CA GLU A 173 -8.16 10.15 13.81
C GLU A 173 -8.17 9.47 12.44
N LEU A 174 -7.73 8.22 12.35
CA LEU A 174 -7.84 7.44 11.11
C LEU A 174 -9.31 7.26 10.68
N TYR A 175 -10.24 7.11 11.62
CA TYR A 175 -11.66 7.09 11.30
C TYR A 175 -12.22 8.45 10.86
N VAL A 176 -11.65 9.57 11.31
CA VAL A 176 -11.97 10.90 10.78
C VAL A 176 -11.53 11.02 9.32
N VAL A 177 -10.32 10.55 8.99
CA VAL A 177 -9.83 10.49 7.60
C VAL A 177 -10.70 9.56 6.76
N TYR A 178 -11.07 8.37 7.27
CA TYR A 178 -11.97 7.45 6.58
C TYR A 178 -13.33 8.08 6.26
N ALA A 179 -13.91 8.84 7.19
CA ALA A 179 -15.16 9.55 6.94
C ALA A 179 -15.03 10.58 5.80
N ALA A 180 -13.90 11.31 5.74
CA ALA A 180 -13.62 12.22 4.65
C ALA A 180 -13.41 11.50 3.30
N VAL A 181 -12.71 10.36 3.31
CA VAL A 181 -12.52 9.51 2.12
C VAL A 181 -13.85 8.99 1.59
N ALA A 182 -14.72 8.49 2.47
CA ALA A 182 -16.05 8.02 2.09
C ALA A 182 -16.91 9.14 1.50
N GLN A 183 -16.85 10.35 2.06
CA GLN A 183 -17.56 11.52 1.53
C GLN A 183 -17.06 11.89 0.13
N TRP A 184 -15.74 11.93 -0.08
CA TRP A 184 -15.15 12.24 -1.39
C TRP A 184 -15.56 11.20 -2.43
N LEU A 185 -15.41 9.89 -2.12
CA LEU A 185 -15.72 8.80 -3.06
C LEU A 185 -17.21 8.79 -3.43
N SER A 186 -18.11 8.95 -2.45
CA SER A 186 -19.54 9.05 -2.71
C SER A 186 -19.89 10.26 -3.59
N GLY A 187 -19.21 11.39 -3.41
CA GLY A 187 -19.39 12.59 -4.23
C GLY A 187 -18.98 12.38 -5.70
N HIS A 188 -18.11 11.41 -5.96
CA HIS A 188 -17.65 11.02 -7.29
C HIS A 188 -18.34 9.77 -7.85
N GLY A 189 -19.41 9.29 -7.20
CA GLY A 189 -20.16 8.11 -7.65
C GLY A 189 -19.42 6.78 -7.46
N VAL A 190 -18.38 6.75 -6.62
CA VAL A 190 -17.60 5.55 -6.30
C VAL A 190 -18.10 4.96 -4.98
N SER A 191 -18.32 3.65 -4.96
CA SER A 191 -18.83 2.94 -3.78
C SER A 191 -17.73 2.15 -3.08
N ILE A 192 -17.58 2.34 -1.77
CA ILE A 192 -16.68 1.50 -0.96
C ILE A 192 -17.38 0.17 -0.67
N ALA A 193 -16.90 -0.91 -1.28
CA ALA A 193 -17.41 -2.25 -1.01
C ALA A 193 -16.74 -2.85 0.23
N ARG A 194 -15.45 -2.61 0.43
CA ARG A 194 -14.66 -3.15 1.54
C ARG A 194 -13.72 -2.09 2.07
N SER A 195 -13.36 -2.18 3.34
CA SER A 195 -12.39 -1.27 3.92
C SER A 195 -11.54 -1.88 5.02
N LEU A 196 -10.38 -1.26 5.22
CA LEU A 196 -9.51 -1.43 6.38
C LEU A 196 -9.15 -0.05 6.94
N VAL A 197 -9.20 0.08 8.26
CA VAL A 197 -8.76 1.28 8.98
C VAL A 197 -7.88 0.85 10.15
N GLY A 198 -6.66 1.37 10.23
CA GLY A 198 -5.68 0.96 11.26
C GLY A 198 -4.24 1.02 10.78
N ASN A 199 -3.32 0.38 11.51
CA ASN A 199 -1.90 0.35 11.17
C ASN A 199 -1.55 -0.99 10.51
N TYR A 200 -1.38 -0.99 9.19
CA TYR A 200 -1.06 -2.19 8.40
C TYR A 200 0.32 -2.11 7.75
N ILE A 201 0.74 -0.91 7.32
CA ILE A 201 2.08 -0.63 6.79
C ILE A 201 2.59 0.65 7.45
N THR A 202 3.40 0.49 8.49
CA THR A 202 3.88 1.61 9.31
C THR A 202 5.28 2.06 8.90
N SER A 203 5.64 3.25 9.36
CA SER A 203 7.00 3.79 9.34
C SER A 203 7.37 4.19 10.78
N LEU A 204 7.66 3.18 11.60
CA LEU A 204 7.98 3.33 13.02
C LEU A 204 6.92 4.19 13.76
N GLU A 205 7.31 5.31 14.35
CA GLU A 205 6.45 6.24 15.08
C GLU A 205 5.91 7.41 14.25
N MET A 206 6.10 7.41 12.93
CA MET A 206 5.68 8.50 12.04
C MET A 206 4.20 8.85 12.26
N ALA A 207 3.92 10.10 12.64
CA ALA A 207 2.55 10.61 12.65
C ALA A 207 2.15 10.95 11.21
N GLY A 208 1.02 10.41 10.77
CA GLY A 208 0.56 10.48 9.38
C GLY A 208 -0.32 9.31 8.97
N CYS A 209 -0.82 9.36 7.75
CA CYS A 209 -1.63 8.28 7.18
C CYS A 209 -1.37 8.11 5.69
N SER A 210 -1.68 6.94 5.16
CA SER A 210 -1.80 6.70 3.73
C SER A 210 -3.19 6.22 3.37
N ILE A 211 -3.66 6.63 2.20
CA ILE A 211 -4.91 6.15 1.60
C ILE A 211 -4.54 5.26 0.42
N THR A 212 -5.06 4.04 0.41
CA THR A 212 -4.90 3.10 -0.70
C THR A 212 -6.27 2.73 -1.22
N VAL A 213 -6.46 2.76 -2.54
CA VAL A 213 -7.70 2.41 -3.22
C VAL A 213 -7.42 1.33 -4.24
N CYS A 214 -8.19 0.25 -4.21
CA CYS A 214 -8.18 -0.81 -5.22
C CYS A 214 -9.55 -0.90 -5.91
N GLN A 215 -9.59 -0.80 -7.24
CA GLN A 215 -10.82 -1.04 -8.00
C GLN A 215 -11.14 -2.53 -8.06
N LEU A 216 -12.25 -2.92 -7.46
CA LEU A 216 -12.63 -4.32 -7.33
C LEU A 216 -13.36 -4.84 -8.57
N THR A 217 -13.07 -6.09 -8.90
CA THR A 217 -13.94 -6.95 -9.73
C THR A 217 -14.70 -7.91 -8.81
N PRO A 218 -15.74 -8.62 -9.29
CA PRO A 218 -16.41 -9.65 -8.50
C PRO A 218 -15.43 -10.71 -7.98
N GLN A 219 -14.46 -11.13 -8.80
CA GLN A 219 -13.44 -12.12 -8.42
C GLN A 219 -12.51 -11.58 -7.32
N LEU A 220 -12.01 -10.34 -7.45
CA LEU A 220 -11.15 -9.74 -6.41
C LEU A 220 -11.91 -9.57 -5.09
N THR A 221 -13.20 -9.22 -5.15
CA THR A 221 -14.06 -9.12 -3.96
C THR A 221 -14.19 -10.47 -3.27
N GLU A 222 -14.45 -11.54 -4.03
CA GLU A 222 -14.58 -12.89 -3.47
C GLU A 222 -13.29 -13.39 -2.80
N LEU A 223 -12.13 -13.10 -3.39
CA LEU A 223 -10.82 -13.47 -2.84
C LEU A 223 -10.45 -12.64 -1.60
N TRP A 224 -10.84 -11.36 -1.58
CA TRP A 224 -10.73 -10.53 -0.38
C TRP A 224 -11.55 -11.12 0.78
N ASP A 225 -12.80 -11.48 0.50
CA ASP A 225 -13.73 -12.04 1.50
C ASP A 225 -13.37 -13.45 1.97
N ALA A 226 -12.53 -14.16 1.21
CA ALA A 226 -12.06 -15.49 1.59
C ALA A 226 -11.40 -15.47 2.99
N PRO A 227 -11.51 -16.56 3.75
CA PRO A 227 -10.96 -16.65 5.11
C PRO A 227 -9.48 -16.29 5.17
N VAL A 228 -9.07 -15.69 6.29
CA VAL A 228 -7.66 -15.40 6.58
C VAL A 228 -7.41 -15.52 8.07
N GLU A 229 -6.28 -16.10 8.44
CA GLU A 229 -5.88 -16.27 9.84
C GLU A 229 -4.40 -15.91 10.01
N THR A 230 -4.11 -14.61 10.06
CA THR A 230 -2.78 -14.07 10.37
C THR A 230 -2.84 -13.22 11.64
N PRO A 231 -1.69 -12.84 12.23
CA PRO A 231 -1.67 -11.97 13.41
C PRO A 231 -2.37 -10.61 13.21
N ALA A 232 -2.36 -10.08 11.97
CA ALA A 232 -2.88 -8.75 11.65
C ALA A 232 -4.20 -8.74 10.87
N LEU A 233 -4.52 -9.80 10.11
CA LEU A 233 -5.78 -9.94 9.37
C LEU A 233 -6.46 -11.26 9.75
N ARG A 234 -7.69 -11.18 10.27
CA ARG A 234 -8.42 -12.36 10.73
C ARG A 234 -9.93 -12.25 10.51
N TRP A 235 -10.49 -13.06 9.61
CA TRP A 235 -11.94 -13.17 9.37
C TRP A 235 -12.31 -14.48 8.64
N GLY A 236 -13.62 -14.74 8.53
CA GLY A 236 -14.16 -15.81 7.68
C GLY A 236 -14.09 -17.22 8.27
N ARG A 237 -14.18 -17.36 9.60
CA ARG A 237 -14.30 -18.67 10.24
C ARG A 237 -15.65 -19.34 9.96
#